data_AF-A0A9X2JQN2-F1
#
_entry.id   AF-A0A9X2JQN2-F1
#
_cell.length_a   1.000
_cell.length_b   1.000
_cell.length_c   1.000
_cell.angle_alpha   90.00
_cell.angle_beta   90.00
_cell.angle_gamma   90.00
#
_symmetry.space_group_name_H-M   'P 1'
#
loop_
_entity.id
_entity.type
_entity.pdbx_description
1 polymer ?
#
loop_
_entity_poly.entity_id
_entity_poly.type
_entity_poly.pdbx_seq_one_letter_code
_entity_poly.pdbx_strand_id
1 'polypeptide(L)' 'WRPRRRVPDAVPLAGPIHDPRAARAGLPPLLRSYLGMGGVVSDHAVIDAGMNTLHVLCMVDVAKIPPGRVRVLRALAFGP' A
#
# COMPACT_ATOMS: atom_id res chain seq x y z
N TRP A 1 -4.20 7.52 -13.68
CA TRP A 1 -5.27 6.56 -13.32
C TRP A 1 -5.51 6.65 -11.81
N ARG A 2 -6.76 6.62 -11.33
CA ARG A 2 -7.09 6.64 -9.89
C ARG A 2 -8.10 5.53 -9.56
N PRO A 3 -7.89 4.77 -8.47
CA PRO A 3 -8.86 3.78 -8.01
C PRO A 3 -10.14 4.51 -7.59
N ARG A 4 -11.29 4.07 -8.10
CA ARG A 4 -12.59 4.57 -7.65
C ARG A 4 -13.15 3.65 -6.58
N ARG A 5 -13.86 4.23 -5.60
CA ARG A 5 -14.67 3.50 -4.65
C ARG A 5 -15.72 2.67 -5.39
N ARG A 6 -15.79 1.37 -5.12
CA ARG A 6 -16.76 0.44 -5.75
C ARG A 6 -17.62 -0.33 -4.76
N VAL A 7 -17.37 -0.16 -3.46
CA VAL A 7 -18.08 -0.87 -2.39
C VAL A 7 -18.57 0.11 -1.32
N PRO A 8 -19.69 -0.19 -0.63
CA PRO A 8 -20.21 0.66 0.44
C PRO A 8 -19.25 0.78 1.63
N ASP A 9 -18.56 -0.31 1.98
CA ASP A 9 -17.70 -0.43 3.18
C ASP A 9 -16.31 0.21 3.01
N ALA A 10 -16.19 1.14 2.06
CA ALA A 10 -14.97 1.88 1.84
C ALA A 10 -14.88 3.07 2.80
N VAL A 11 -13.85 3.08 3.63
CA VAL A 11 -13.57 4.12 4.61
C VAL A 11 -12.47 5.06 4.09
N PRO A 12 -12.59 6.39 4.28
CA PRO A 12 -11.55 7.32 3.86
C PRO A 12 -10.26 7.10 4.68
N LEU A 13 -9.10 7.20 4.00
CA LEU A 13 -7.78 7.16 4.64
C LEU A 13 -7.28 8.55 5.06
N ALA A 14 -8.06 9.60 4.83
CA ALA A 14 -7.72 10.97 5.20
C ALA A 14 -8.06 11.24 6.69
N GLY A 15 -7.13 11.88 7.41
CA GLY A 15 -7.32 12.28 8.79
C GLY A 15 -6.06 12.93 9.39
N PRO A 16 -6.17 13.60 10.55
CA PRO A 16 -5.03 14.18 11.23
C PRO A 16 -4.07 13.08 11.69
N ILE A 17 -2.77 13.29 11.45
CA ILE A 17 -1.70 12.44 11.98
C ILE A 17 -1.15 13.11 13.24
N HIS A 18 -1.48 12.56 14.42
CA HIS A 18 -1.08 13.14 15.71
C HIS A 18 0.40 12.88 16.04
N ASP A 19 0.90 11.67 15.77
CA ASP A 19 2.33 11.31 15.90
C ASP A 19 2.82 10.61 14.62
N PRO A 20 3.57 11.31 13.75
CA PRO A 20 4.08 10.75 12.51
C PRO A 20 5.03 9.57 12.70
N ARG A 21 5.78 9.52 13.81
CA ARG A 21 6.73 8.44 14.08
C ARG A 21 6.00 7.17 14.47
N ALA A 22 5.03 7.27 15.38
CA ALA A 22 4.18 6.14 15.75
C ALA A 22 3.35 5.64 14.55
N ALA A 23 2.76 6.54 13.77
CA ALA A 23 2.01 6.19 12.56
C ALA A 23 2.87 5.41 11.55
N ARG A 24 4.10 5.88 11.30
CA ARG A 24 5.03 5.21 10.38
C ARG A 24 5.52 3.86 10.92
N ALA A 25 5.67 3.72 12.23
CA ALA A 25 6.00 2.46 12.89
C ALA A 25 4.86 1.43 12.81
N GLY A 26 3.61 1.88 12.83
CA GLY A 26 2.42 1.04 12.68
C GLY A 26 2.14 0.56 11.25
N LEU A 27 2.79 1.14 10.23
CA LEU A 27 2.62 0.67 8.85
C LEU A 27 3.15 -0.76 8.68
N PRO A 28 2.40 -1.65 8.00
CA PRO A 28 2.89 -2.97 7.63
C PRO A 28 4.24 -2.89 6.90
N PRO A 29 5.22 -3.78 7.18
CA PRO A 29 6.56 -3.69 6.61
C PRO A 29 6.59 -3.64 5.08
N LEU A 30 5.71 -4.42 4.43
CA LEU A 30 5.60 -4.43 2.97
C LEU A 30 5.11 -3.09 2.41
N LEU A 31 4.07 -2.50 3.03
CA LEU A 31 3.55 -1.19 2.63
C LEU A 31 4.61 -0.11 2.81
N ARG A 32 5.35 -0.14 3.93
CA ARG A 32 6.46 0.79 4.19
C ARG A 32 7.55 0.70 3.12
N SER A 33 7.89 -0.52 2.69
CA SER A 33 8.85 -0.76 1.61
C SER A 33 8.37 -0.18 0.27
N TYR A 34 7.10 -0.41 -0.09
CA TYR A 34 6.50 0.11 -1.33
C TYR A 34 6.42 1.64 -1.35
N LEU A 35 6.00 2.27 -0.24
CA LEU A 35 6.02 3.73 -0.12
C LEU A 35 7.44 4.29 -0.22
N GLY A 36 8.44 3.60 0.35
CA GLY A 36 9.85 3.95 0.21
C GLY A 36 10.40 3.82 -1.22
N MET A 37 9.71 3.12 -2.13
CA MET A 37 10.02 3.03 -3.56
C MET A 37 9.22 4.05 -4.41
N GLY A 38 8.56 5.02 -3.78
CA GLY A 38 7.70 5.97 -4.47
C GLY A 38 6.30 5.42 -4.77
N GLY A 39 5.89 4.36 -4.06
CA GLY A 39 4.53 3.86 -4.09
C GLY A 39 3.52 4.88 -3.55
N VAL A 40 2.29 4.79 -4.04
CA VAL A 40 1.16 5.61 -3.63
C VAL A 40 0.01 4.70 -3.21
N VAL A 41 -0.81 5.17 -2.26
CA VAL A 41 -2.04 4.46 -1.85
C VAL A 41 -3.28 5.16 -2.38
N SER A 42 -4.39 4.43 -2.42
CA SER A 42 -5.72 5.00 -2.62
C SER A 42 -6.08 5.99 -1.50
N ASP A 43 -7.11 6.80 -1.74
CA ASP A 43 -7.72 7.72 -0.76
C ASP A 43 -8.67 7.01 0.22
N HIS A 44 -8.90 5.71 0.04
CA HIS A 44 -9.76 4.90 0.88
C HIS A 44 -9.19 3.50 1.07
N ALA A 45 -9.68 2.85 2.13
CA ALA A 45 -9.50 1.44 2.41
C ALA A 45 -10.86 0.73 2.41
N VAL A 46 -10.88 -0.58 2.22
CA VAL A 46 -12.09 -1.40 2.28
C VAL A 46 -12.01 -2.32 3.49
N ILE A 47 -13.05 -2.32 4.32
CA ILE A 47 -13.19 -3.29 5.41
C ILE A 47 -13.77 -4.57 4.83
N ASP A 48 -13.05 -5.68 4.98
CA ASP A 48 -13.51 -7.01 4.58
C ASP A 48 -13.84 -7.82 5.84
N ALA A 49 -15.13 -7.90 6.16
CA ALA A 49 -15.63 -8.63 7.34
C ALA A 49 -15.51 -10.14 7.19
N GLY A 50 -15.57 -10.67 5.96
CA GLY A 50 -15.46 -12.11 5.71
C GLY A 50 -14.05 -12.64 5.97
N MET A 51 -13.04 -11.81 5.69
CA MET A 51 -11.63 -12.13 5.96
C MET A 51 -11.08 -11.52 7.25
N ASN A 52 -11.86 -10.68 7.95
CA ASN A 52 -11.41 -9.88 9.09
C ASN A 52 -10.15 -9.05 8.77
N THR A 53 -10.15 -8.35 7.64
CA THR A 53 -8.99 -7.57 7.15
C THR A 53 -9.38 -6.18 6.67
N LEU A 54 -8.37 -5.31 6.58
CA LEU A 54 -8.46 -4.00 5.94
C LEU A 54 -7.63 -4.01 4.65
N HIS A 55 -8.26 -3.64 3.54
CA HIS A 55 -7.63 -3.64 2.22
C HIS A 55 -7.30 -2.22 1.80
N VAL A 56 -6.02 -1.99 1.49
CA VAL A 56 -5.54 -0.72 0.94
C VAL A 56 -4.91 -1.02 -0.42
N LEU A 57 -5.34 -0.31 -1.46
CA LEU A 57 -4.65 -0.42 -2.74
C LEU A 57 -3.36 0.39 -2.67
N CYS A 58 -2.23 -0.27 -2.92
CA CYS A 58 -0.94 0.36 -3.14
C CYS A 58 -0.47 0.12 -4.58
N MET A 59 0.03 1.17 -5.22
CA MET A 59 0.60 1.11 -6.56
C MET A 59 2.04 1.61 -6.51
N VAL A 60 2.92 0.91 -7.22
CA VAL A 60 4.31 1.35 -7.43
C VAL A 60 4.56 1.43 -8.92
N ASP A 61 5.08 2.57 -9.37
CA ASP A 61 5.53 2.73 -10.74
C ASP A 61 6.83 1.93 -10.94
N VAL A 62 6.79 0.94 -11.83
CA VAL A 62 7.93 0.05 -12.10
C VAL A 62 9.17 0.84 -12.53
N ALA A 63 8.99 1.96 -13.26
CA ALA A 63 10.10 2.81 -13.68
C ALA A 63 10.79 3.53 -12.50
N LYS A 64 10.12 3.67 -11.35
CA LYS A 64 10.66 4.30 -10.14
C LYS A 64 11.29 3.32 -9.16
N ILE A 65 11.15 2.01 -9.39
CA ILE A 65 11.72 0.99 -8.52
C ILE A 65 13.25 0.98 -8.70
N PRO A 66 14.04 1.08 -7.62
CA PRO A 66 15.49 0.94 -7.71
C PRO A 66 15.89 -0.38 -8.41
N PRO A 67 16.82 -0.40 -9.37
CA PRO A 67 17.13 -1.58 -10.18
C PRO A 67 17.43 -2.85 -9.37
N GLY A 68 18.16 -2.71 -8.25
CA GLY A 68 18.45 -3.83 -7.34
C GLY A 68 17.20 -4.45 -6.69
N ARG A 69 16.15 -3.65 -6.47
CA ARG A 69 14.86 -4.13 -5.93
C ARG A 69 13.98 -4.77 -6.99
N VAL A 70 14.03 -4.32 -8.24
CA VAL A 70 13.26 -4.93 -9.35
C VAL A 70 13.58 -6.42 -9.47
N ARG A 71 14.87 -6.78 -9.44
CA ARG A 71 15.32 -8.18 -9.53
C ARG A 71 14.73 -9.04 -8.40
N VAL A 72 14.79 -8.56 -7.16
CA VAL A 72 14.26 -9.28 -5.99
C VAL A 72 12.74 -9.44 -6.07
N LEU A 73 12.02 -8.37 -6.43
CA LEU A 73 10.56 -8.42 -6.55
C LEU A 73 10.10 -9.39 -7.64
N ARG A 74 10.81 -9.43 -8.79
CA ARG A 74 10.52 -10.39 -9.86
C ARG A 74 10.75 -11.84 -9.42
N ALA A 75 11.85 -12.11 -8.73
CA ALA A 75 12.14 -13.44 -8.21
C ALA A 75 11.09 -13.89 -7.16
N LEU A 76 10.62 -12.99 -6.31
CA LEU A 76 9.56 -13.29 -5.34
C LEU A 76 8.20 -13.57 -6.00
N ALA A 77 7.88 -12.86 -7.08
CA ALA A 77 6.59 -12.97 -7.76
C ALA A 77 6.50 -14.17 -8.70
N PHE A 78 7.60 -14.52 -9.37
CA PHE A 78 7.60 -15.48 -10.49
C PHE A 78 8.54 -16.67 -10.29
N GLY A 79 9.29 -16.73 -9.19
CA GLY A 79 10.33 -17.74 -8.99
C GLY A 79 11.61 -17.45 -9.78
N PRO A 80 12.63 -18.32 -9.67
CA PRO A 80 13.84 -18.26 -10.50
C PRO A 80 13.54 -18.57 -11.98
#